data_AF-F3FZS2-F1
#
_entry.id   AF-F3FZS2-F1
#
_cell.length_a   1.000
_cell.length_b   1.000
_cell.length_c   1.000
_cell.angle_alpha   90.00
_cell.angle_beta   90.00
_cell.angle_gamma   90.00
#
_symmetry.space_group_name_H-M   'P 1'
#
loop_
_entity.id
_entity.type
_entity.pdbx_description
1 polymer ?
#
loop_
_entity_poly.entity_id
_entity_poly.type
_entity_poly.pdbx_seq_one_letter_code
_entity_poly.pdbx_strand_id
1 'polypeptide(L)' 'MAYYTVQSAQTAPDIDSLRGWLLGQLPAYMVPVAYVRLAS' A
#
# COMPACT_ATOMS: atom_id res chain seq x y z
N MET A 1 5.36 3.15 8.98
CA MET A 1 3.93 3.37 8.69
C MET A 1 3.84 4.16 7.40
N ALA A 2 2.85 3.93 6.54
CA ALA A 2 2.76 4.60 5.25
C ALA A 2 1.35 5.08 4.92
N TYR A 3 1.27 6.04 4.00
CA TYR A 3 0.03 6.62 3.50
C TYR A 3 -0.09 6.35 2.01
N TYR A 4 -1.31 6.08 1.56
CA TYR A 4 -1.60 5.91 0.14
C TYR A 4 -2.94 6.54 -0.22
N THR A 5 -3.09 6.91 -1.48
CA THR A 5 -4.33 7.41 -2.07
C THR A 5 -4.83 6.40 -3.10
N VAL A 6 -6.12 6.50 -3.44
CA VAL A 6 -6.74 5.67 -4.47
C VAL A 6 -7.40 6.62 -5.45
N GLN A 7 -7.05 6.49 -6.74
CA GLN A 7 -7.67 7.26 -7.81
C GLN A 7 -9.19 7.10 -7.78
N SER A 8 -9.97 8.17 -7.99
CA SER A 8 -11.42 8.20 -7.77
C SER A 8 -12.25 7.16 -8.56
N ALA A 9 -11.67 6.58 -9.63
CA ALA A 9 -12.30 5.54 -10.45
C ALA A 9 -11.81 4.11 -10.13
N GLN A 10 -10.95 3.95 -9.13
CA GLN A 10 -10.32 2.68 -8.78
C GLN A 10 -10.77 2.19 -7.40
N THR A 11 -10.87 0.87 -7.27
CA THR A 11 -11.07 0.23 -5.97
C THR A 11 -9.74 0.20 -5.22
N ALA A 12 -9.78 0.43 -3.90
CA ALA A 12 -8.60 0.28 -3.07
C ALA A 12 -8.11 -1.17 -3.11
N PRO A 13 -6.81 -1.45 -3.33
CA PRO A 13 -6.28 -2.80 -3.21
C PRO A 13 -6.39 -3.27 -1.76
N ASP A 14 -6.48 -4.59 -1.57
CA ASP A 14 -6.31 -5.16 -0.25
C ASP A 14 -4.86 -4.95 0.25
N ILE A 15 -4.71 -4.94 1.57
CA ILE A 15 -3.43 -4.63 2.20
C ILE A 15 -2.37 -5.70 1.87
N ASP A 16 -2.76 -6.96 1.71
CA ASP A 16 -1.81 -8.05 1.44
C ASP A 16 -1.27 -8.00 0.01
N SER A 17 -2.12 -7.69 -0.98
CA SER A 17 -1.70 -7.43 -2.36
C SER A 17 -0.76 -6.23 -2.46
N LEU A 18 -1.07 -5.14 -1.75
CA LEU A 18 -0.19 -3.95 -1.70
C LEU A 18 1.18 -4.31 -1.08
N ARG A 19 1.18 -5.07 0.01
CA ARG A 19 2.42 -5.55 0.66
C ARG A 19 3.22 -6.47 -0.25
N GLY A 20 2.56 -7.40 -0.92
CA GLY A 20 3.20 -8.34 -1.86
C GLY A 20 3.85 -7.60 -3.03
N TRP A 21 3.16 -6.61 -3.59
CA TRP A 21 3.72 -5.76 -4.65
C TRP A 21 4.97 -5.01 -4.17
N LEU A 22 4.93 -4.41 -2.97
CA LEU A 22 6.10 -3.72 -2.39
C LEU A 22 7.27 -4.67 -2.13
N LEU A 23 7.02 -5.90 -1.65
CA LEU A 23 8.08 -6.91 -1.44
C LEU A 23 8.76 -7.34 -2.74
N GLY A 24 8.08 -7.27 -3.89
CA GLY A 24 8.69 -7.53 -5.19
C GLY A 24 9.66 -6.45 -5.66
N GLN A 25 9.63 -5.27 -5.03
CA GLN A 25 10.43 -4.10 -5.43
C GLN A 25 11.38 -3.61 -4.34
N LEU A 26 11.08 -3.91 -3.08
CA LEU A 26 11.78 -3.38 -1.91
C LEU A 26 12.24 -4.51 -0.99
N PRO A 27 13.37 -4.32 -0.28
CA PRO A 27 13.73 -5.20 0.83
C PRO A 27 12.63 -5.25 1.90
N ALA A 28 12.46 -6.42 2.53
CA ALA A 28 11.37 -6.66 3.48
C ALA A 28 11.32 -5.66 4.65
N TYR A 29 12.46 -5.19 5.14
CA TYR A 29 12.54 -4.22 6.24
C TYR A 29 12.06 -2.81 5.85
N MET A 30 11.94 -2.53 4.55
CA MET A 30 11.40 -1.26 4.04
C MET A 30 9.89 -1.32 3.80
N VAL A 31 9.26 -2.49 3.92
CA VAL A 31 7.82 -2.65 3.69
C VAL A 31 7.06 -2.25 4.95
N PRO A 32 6.13 -1.27 4.88
CA PRO A 32 5.38 -0.81 6.03
C PRO A 32 4.54 -1.92 6.67
N VAL A 33 4.48 -1.92 8.01
CA VAL A 33 3.61 -2.79 8.80
C VAL A 33 2.17 -2.29 8.91
N ALA A 34 1.93 -1.01 8.61
CA ALA A 34 0.62 -0.37 8.68
C ALA A 34 0.46 0.66 7.54
N TYR A 35 -0.74 0.71 6.99
CA TYR A 35 -1.13 1.55 5.86
C TYR A 35 -2.37 2.34 6.21
N VAL A 36 -2.36 3.64 5.93
CA VAL A 36 -3.51 4.51 6.10
C VAL A 36 -3.92 5.03 4.72
N ARG A 37 -5.18 4.80 4.35
CA ARG A 37 -5.75 5.40 3.15
C ARG A 37 -6.10 6.85 3.45
N LEU A 38 -5.60 7.76 2.62
CA LEU A 38 -6.04 9.15 2.64
C LEU A 38 -7.26 9.34 1.75
N ALA A 39 -8.21 10.15 2.22
CA ALA A 39 -9.26 10.67 1.35
C ALA A 39 -8.60 11.68 0.40
N SER A 40 -8.61 11.37 -0.89
CA SER A 40 -8.14 12.24 -1.98
C SER A 40 -9.20 13.26 -2.36
#